data_AF-A0A2H6B221-F1
#
_entry.id   AF-A0A2H6B221-F1
#
_cell.length_a   1.000
_cell.length_b   1.000
_cell.length_c   1.000
_cell.angle_alpha   90.00
_cell.angle_beta   90.00
_cell.angle_gamma   90.00
#
_symmetry.space_group_name_H-M   'P 1'
#
loop_
_entity.id
_entity.type
_entity.pdbx_description
1 polymer ?
#
loop_
_entity_poly.entity_id
_entity_poly.type
_entity_poly.pdbx_seq_one_letter_code
_entity_poly.pdbx_strand_id
1 'polypeptide(L)'
;MQRHHDLGGLEAGPIDRHEHELAPWEKKVDAILRLLVGRGVMTLDELRRGIEELGPGAYDRLSYFERWIQAIANILLEKGIVEPAELGAAMEEARRRRAVAEAR
;
A
#
# COMPACT_ATOMS: atom_id res chain seq x y z
N MET A 1 -19.20 10.62 -12.18
CA MET A 1 -18.11 9.87 -12.82
C MET A 1 -17.87 8.61 -11.98
N GLN A 2 -17.83 7.44 -12.60
CA GLN A 2 -17.58 6.17 -11.90
C GLN A 2 -16.17 6.18 -11.30
N ARG A 3 -16.02 5.76 -10.05
CA ARG A 3 -14.70 5.66 -9.39
C ARG A 3 -14.02 4.36 -9.82
N HIS A 4 -12.68 4.33 -9.84
CA HIS A 4 -11.91 3.18 -10.37
C HIS A 4 -12.15 1.84 -9.67
N HIS A 5 -12.52 1.86 -8.40
CA HIS A 5 -12.83 0.64 -7.65
C HIS A 5 -14.21 0.07 -7.97
N ASP A 6 -15.10 0.87 -8.56
CA ASP A 6 -16.51 0.53 -8.77
C ASP A 6 -16.69 -0.18 -10.11
N LEU A 7 -16.14 -1.39 -10.22
CA LEU A 7 -16.15 -2.20 -11.46
C LEU A 7 -17.36 -3.16 -11.54
N GLY A 8 -18.27 -3.12 -10.57
CA GLY A 8 -19.39 -4.04 -10.48
C GLY A 8 -20.31 -3.95 -11.71
N GLY A 9 -20.58 -5.09 -12.35
CA GLY A 9 -21.45 -5.16 -13.53
C GLY A 9 -20.79 -4.78 -14.85
N LEU A 10 -19.50 -4.47 -14.86
CA LEU A 10 -18.73 -4.30 -16.09
C LEU A 10 -18.31 -5.65 -16.68
N GLU A 11 -18.13 -5.70 -17.99
CA GLU A 11 -17.58 -6.86 -18.69
C GLU A 11 -16.11 -7.06 -18.28
N ALA A 12 -15.73 -8.31 -18.01
CA ALA A 12 -14.38 -8.68 -17.63
C ALA A 12 -13.99 -10.01 -18.30
N GLY A 13 -12.68 -10.21 -18.44
CA GLY A 13 -12.12 -11.47 -18.95
C GLY A 13 -12.23 -12.63 -17.96
N PRO A 14 -11.72 -13.81 -18.33
CA PRO A 14 -11.66 -14.96 -17.42
C PRO A 14 -10.82 -14.64 -16.17
N ILE A 15 -11.21 -15.24 -15.05
CA ILE A 15 -10.54 -15.07 -13.77
C ILE A 15 -9.27 -15.91 -13.73
N ASP A 16 -8.13 -15.28 -13.42
CA ASP A 16 -6.93 -16.00 -13.01
C ASP A 16 -7.12 -16.55 -11.58
N ARG A 17 -6.97 -17.86 -11.42
CA ARG A 17 -7.17 -18.59 -10.15
C ARG A 17 -5.87 -19.13 -9.57
N HIS A 18 -4.72 -18.81 -10.16
CA HIS A 18 -3.44 -19.25 -9.61
C HIS A 18 -3.24 -18.66 -8.22
N GLU A 19 -2.65 -19.45 -7.33
CA GLU A 19 -2.33 -19.02 -5.99
C GLU A 19 -1.09 -18.12 -6.02
N HIS A 20 -1.14 -17.02 -5.25
CA HIS A 20 -0.01 -16.11 -5.09
C HIS A 20 0.69 -16.40 -3.76
N GLU A 21 1.96 -16.79 -3.83
CA GLU A 21 2.77 -16.93 -2.62
C GLU A 21 3.13 -15.56 -2.05
N LEU A 22 2.67 -15.29 -0.84
CA LEU A 22 2.95 -14.03 -0.17
C LEU A 22 4.44 -13.86 0.12
N ALA A 23 5.04 -12.85 -0.48
CA ALA A 23 6.39 -12.43 -0.19
C ALA A 23 6.51 -11.94 1.27
N PRO A 24 7.70 -12.03 1.90
CA PRO A 24 7.88 -11.59 3.28
C PRO A 24 7.49 -10.12 3.53
N TRP A 25 7.61 -9.24 2.54
CA TRP A 25 7.23 -7.84 2.67
C TRP A 25 5.71 -7.64 2.66
N GLU A 26 4.97 -8.43 1.89
CA GLU A 26 3.49 -8.37 1.85
C GLU A 26 2.91 -8.73 3.22
N LYS A 27 3.46 -9.77 3.85
CA LYS A 27 3.11 -10.14 5.24
C LYS A 27 3.42 -9.01 6.23
N LYS A 28 4.50 -8.25 6.01
CA LYS A 28 4.82 -7.08 6.84
C LYS A 28 3.81 -5.95 6.64
N VAL A 29 3.34 -5.71 5.42
CA VAL A 29 2.31 -4.70 5.14
C VAL A 29 1.02 -5.02 5.89
N ASP A 30 0.56 -6.27 5.85
CA ASP A 30 -0.60 -6.72 6.63
C ASP A 30 -0.38 -6.54 8.15
N ALA A 31 0.80 -6.93 8.66
CA ALA A 31 1.14 -6.74 10.07
C ALA A 31 1.14 -5.26 10.49
N ILE A 32 1.65 -4.36 9.64
CA ILE A 32 1.61 -2.90 9.87
C ILE A 32 0.16 -2.42 9.95
N LEU A 33 -0.69 -2.80 8.98
CA LEU A 33 -2.10 -2.43 9.01
C LEU A 33 -2.76 -2.88 10.31
N ARG A 34 -2.61 -4.16 10.68
CA ARG A 34 -3.20 -4.73 11.90
C ARG A 34 -2.75 -3.99 13.15
N LEU A 35 -1.48 -3.61 13.22
CA LEU A 35 -0.95 -2.83 14.34
C LEU A 35 -1.59 -1.44 14.41
N LEU A 36 -1.64 -0.72 13.29
CA LEU A 36 -2.20 0.63 13.25
C LEU A 36 -3.70 0.64 13.57
N VAL A 37 -4.46 -0.32 13.01
CA VAL A 37 -5.88 -0.50 13.32
C VAL A 37 -6.09 -0.90 14.77
N GLY A 38 -5.34 -1.88 15.27
CA GLY A 38 -5.44 -2.35 16.66
C GLY A 38 -5.07 -1.28 17.70
N ARG A 39 -4.30 -0.26 17.30
CA ARG A 39 -3.94 0.90 18.14
C ARG A 39 -4.85 2.11 17.92
N GLY A 40 -5.86 2.02 17.05
CA GLY A 40 -6.76 3.14 16.73
C GLY A 40 -6.07 4.28 15.98
N VAL A 41 -4.90 4.04 15.38
CA VAL A 41 -4.17 5.04 14.59
C VAL A 41 -4.87 5.28 13.26
N MET A 42 -5.46 4.24 12.68
CA MET A 42 -6.29 4.33 11.48
C MET A 42 -7.41 3.29 11.47
N THR A 43 -8.41 3.47 10.61
CA THR A 43 -9.49 2.49 10.39
C THR A 43 -9.36 1.78 9.05
N LEU A 44 -10.13 0.71 8.87
CA LEU A 44 -10.23 0.02 7.57
C LEU A 44 -10.93 0.89 6.52
N ASP A 45 -11.88 1.73 6.94
CA ASP A 45 -12.54 2.68 6.04
C ASP A 45 -11.56 3.75 5.54
N GLU A 46 -10.64 4.21 6.39
CA GLU A 46 -9.57 5.11 5.97
C GLU A 46 -8.62 4.44 4.99
N LEU A 47 -8.22 3.18 5.24
CA LEU A 47 -7.43 2.42 4.26
C LEU A 47 -8.14 2.33 2.91
N ARG A 48 -9.44 1.96 2.92
CA ARG A 48 -10.24 1.84 1.72
C ARG A 48 -10.28 3.17 0.97
N ARG A 49 -10.61 4.27 1.66
CA ARG A 49 -10.60 5.62 1.09
C ARG A 49 -9.24 5.92 0.44
N GLY A 50 -8.14 5.69 1.16
CA GLY A 50 -6.79 5.97 0.69
C GLY A 50 -6.43 5.17 -0.58
N ILE A 51 -6.82 3.90 -0.69
CA ILE A 51 -6.60 3.08 -1.89
C ILE A 51 -7.45 3.61 -3.06
N GLU A 52 -8.68 4.02 -2.81
CA GLU A 52 -9.59 4.59 -3.82
C GLU A 52 -9.15 5.97 -4.32
N GLU A 53 -8.37 6.71 -3.51
CA GLU A 53 -7.84 8.05 -3.80
C GLU A 53 -6.49 8.05 -4.54
N LEU A 54 -5.81 6.90 -4.68
CA LEU A 54 -4.55 6.79 -5.45
C LEU A 54 -4.67 7.20 -6.93
N GLY A 55 -5.91 7.28 -7.43
CA GLY A 55 -6.20 7.82 -8.76
C GLY A 55 -6.04 6.83 -9.92
N PRO A 56 -6.28 7.31 -11.15
CA PRO A 56 -6.23 6.50 -12.36
C PRO A 56 -4.85 5.87 -12.60
N GLY A 57 -4.86 4.57 -12.91
CA GLY A 57 -3.66 3.79 -13.22
C GLY A 57 -2.89 3.27 -12.00
N ALA A 58 -3.24 3.67 -10.77
CA ALA A 58 -2.70 3.01 -9.58
C ALA A 58 -3.16 1.54 -9.51
N TYR A 59 -4.41 1.27 -9.89
CA TYR A 59 -4.97 -0.08 -9.97
C TYR A 59 -4.32 -0.94 -11.07
N ASP A 60 -3.77 -0.31 -12.10
CA ASP A 60 -3.13 -1.01 -13.22
C ASP A 60 -1.63 -1.22 -12.99
N ARG A 61 -0.97 -0.32 -12.26
CA ARG A 61 0.50 -0.33 -12.06
C ARG A 61 0.95 -0.97 -10.75
N LEU A 62 0.11 -0.93 -9.72
CA LEU A 62 0.47 -1.37 -8.38
C LEU A 62 -0.24 -2.68 -8.05
N SER A 63 0.53 -3.63 -7.53
CA SER A 63 0.02 -4.84 -6.91
C SER A 63 -0.87 -4.51 -5.69
N TYR A 64 -1.58 -5.53 -5.21
CA TYR A 64 -2.52 -5.39 -4.10
C TYR A 64 -1.87 -4.77 -2.84
N PHE A 65 -0.74 -5.32 -2.40
CA PHE A 65 -0.05 -4.83 -1.21
C PHE A 65 0.75 -3.54 -1.44
N GLU A 66 1.12 -3.22 -2.68
CA GLU A 66 1.70 -1.91 -3.01
C GLU A 66 0.68 -0.79 -2.83
N ARG A 67 -0.58 -1.01 -3.25
CA ARG A 67 -1.67 -0.04 -2.99
C ARG A 67 -1.91 0.15 -1.50
N TRP A 68 -1.86 -0.92 -0.72
CA TRP A 68 -2.02 -0.85 0.74
C TRP A 68 -0.93 -0.02 1.39
N ILE A 69 0.35 -0.32 1.13
CA ILE A 69 1.43 0.41 1.80
C ILE A 69 1.50 1.87 1.38
N GLN A 70 1.15 2.19 0.12
CA GLN A 70 1.02 3.59 -0.31
C GLN A 70 -0.13 4.32 0.39
N ALA A 71 -1.31 3.70 0.47
CA ALA A 71 -2.45 4.29 1.19
C ALA A 71 -2.14 4.48 2.69
N ILE A 72 -1.51 3.50 3.34
CA ILE A 72 -1.07 3.61 4.73
C ILE A 72 -0.09 4.78 4.91
N ALA A 73 0.93 4.89 4.05
CA ALA A 73 1.90 5.98 4.11
C ALA A 73 1.22 7.35 3.96
N ASN A 74 0.31 7.49 2.99
CA ASN A 74 -0.44 8.73 2.79
C ASN A 74 -1.28 9.10 4.02
N ILE A 75 -1.99 8.13 4.62
CA ILE A 75 -2.82 8.37 5.81
C ILE A 75 -1.97 8.79 7.01
N LEU A 76 -0.78 8.20 7.19
CA LEU A 76 0.12 8.59 8.28
C LEU A 76 0.70 10.00 8.09
N LEU A 77 0.98 10.39 6.84
CA LEU A 77 1.37 11.75 6.47
C LEU A 77 0.22 12.74 6.68
N GLU A 78 -0.99 12.41 6.21
CA GLU A 78 -2.20 13.22 6.39
C GLU A 78 -2.49 13.52 7.86
N LYS A 79 -2.21 12.56 8.75
CA LYS A 79 -2.42 12.69 10.20
C LYS A 79 -1.24 13.33 10.94
N GLY A 80 -0.13 13.62 10.27
CA GLY A 80 1.09 14.14 10.90
C GLY A 80 1.74 13.15 11.88
N ILE A 81 1.50 11.86 11.72
CA ILE A 81 2.13 10.80 12.53
C ILE A 81 3.52 10.47 12.00
N VAL A 82 3.69 10.62 10.69
CA VAL A 82 4.98 10.57 10.00
C VAL A 82 5.12 11.88 9.24
N GLU A 83 6.26 12.53 9.35
CA GLU A 83 6.57 13.72 8.57
C GLU A 83 7.19 13.35 7.21
N PRO A 84 7.00 14.17 6.15
CA PRO A 84 7.60 13.90 4.84
C PRO A 84 9.12 13.72 4.89
N ALA A 85 9.79 14.49 5.75
CA ALA A 85 11.24 14.40 5.94
C ALA A 85 11.68 13.07 6.58
N GLU A 86 10.90 12.55 7.53
CA GLU A 86 11.17 11.27 8.19
C GLU A 86 11.02 10.11 7.20
N LEU A 87 9.95 10.13 6.41
CA LEU A 87 9.72 9.13 5.37
C LEU A 87 10.83 9.18 4.32
N GLY A 88 11.20 10.37 3.84
CA GLY A 88 12.28 10.55 2.88
C GLY A 88 13.61 10.00 3.41
N ALA A 89 13.99 10.34 4.64
CA ALA A 89 15.21 9.84 5.28
C ALA A 89 15.21 8.31 5.43
N ALA A 90 14.07 7.71 5.82
CA ALA A 90 13.92 6.27 5.95
C ALA A 90 14.02 5.54 4.60
N MET A 91 13.50 6.15 3.52
CA MET A 91 13.63 5.61 2.16
C MET A 91 15.08 5.63 1.68
N GLU A 92 15.82 6.72 1.91
CA GLU A 92 17.25 6.77 1.56
C GLU A 92 18.06 5.73 2.32
N GLU A 93 17.79 5.56 3.61
CA GLU A 93 18.44 4.52 4.40
C GLU A 93 18.10 3.12 3.88
N ALA A 94 16.84 2.86 3.51
CA ALA A 94 16.46 1.59 2.91
C ALA A 94 17.20 1.32 1.59
N ARG A 95 17.35 2.34 0.72
CA ARG A 95 18.12 2.23 -0.53
C ARG A 95 19.60 1.94 -0.26
N ARG A 96 20.22 2.64 0.70
CA ARG A 96 21.62 2.37 1.10
C ARG A 96 21.82 0.94 1.57
N ARG A 97 20.96 0.46 2.47
CA ARG A 97 21.03 -0.94 2.97
C ARG A 97 20.89 -1.95 1.85
N ARG A 98 19.99 -1.70 0.89
CA ARG A 98 19.82 -2.56 -0.28
C ARG A 98 21.08 -2.59 -1.15
N ALA A 99 21.65 -1.44 -1.47
CA ALA A 99 22.88 -1.35 -2.26
C ALA A 99 24.06 -2.09 -1.59
N VAL A 100 24.20 -1.98 -0.26
CA VAL A 100 25.23 -2.73 0.49
C VAL A 100 24.97 -4.23 0.45
N ALA A 101 23.71 -4.67 0.52
CA ALA A 101 23.37 -6.08 0.45
C ALA A 101 23.61 -6.68 -0.95
N GLU A 102 23.38 -5.90 -2.02
CA GLU A 102 23.61 -6.32 -3.41
C GLU A 102 25.09 -6.33 -3.81
N ALA A 103 25.94 -5.57 -3.10
CA ALA A 103 27.38 -5.53 -3.34
C ALA A 103 28.17 -6.66 -2.63
N ARG A 104 27.49 -7.49 -1.83
CA ARG A 104 28.06 -8.64 -1.12
C ARG A 104 27.79 -9.93 -1.87
#